data_AF-A0A1H7YJW7-F1
#
_entry.id   AF-A0A1H7YJW7-F1
#
_cell.length_a   1.000
_cell.length_b   1.000
_cell.length_c   1.000
_cell.angle_alpha   90.00
_cell.angle_beta   90.00
_cell.angle_gamma   90.00
#
_symmetry.space_group_name_H-M   'P 1'
#
loop_
_entity.id
_entity.type
_entity.pdbx_description
1 polymer ?
#
loop_
_entity_poly.entity_id
_entity_poly.type
_entity_poly.pdbx_seq_one_letter_code
_entity_poly.pdbx_strand_id
1 'polypeptide(L)' 'MIKAHSPRSFQTGEVAATDYGPVDFHGVPPDRLPPPGLCRVWLEGVPPDRQPPPMKCRDAHAAQRRSGGRVLFMPASDL' A
#
# COMPACT_ATOMS: atom_id res chain seq x y z
N MET A 1 -2.63 8.95 -22.39
CA MET A 1 -2.68 7.64 -21.69
C MET A 1 -1.24 7.32 -21.33
N ILE A 2 -0.85 7.54 -20.08
CA ILE A 2 0.53 7.25 -19.66
C ILE A 2 0.67 5.72 -19.67
N LYS A 3 1.65 5.21 -20.42
CA LYS A 3 1.91 3.78 -20.57
C LYS A 3 3.16 3.38 -19.79
N ALA A 4 3.13 2.12 -19.36
CA ALA A 4 4.22 1.20 -19.05
C ALA A 4 4.84 1.33 -17.67
N HIS A 5 4.77 0.30 -16.83
CA HIS A 5 5.71 0.18 -15.71
C HIS A 5 6.04 -1.30 -15.43
N SER A 6 7.32 -1.63 -15.61
CA SER A 6 7.95 -2.95 -15.53
C SER A 6 7.57 -3.81 -14.30
N PRO A 7 7.92 -5.11 -14.24
CA PRO A 7 7.71 -5.95 -13.05
C PRO A 7 8.32 -5.42 -11.74
N ARG A 8 9.27 -4.47 -11.81
CA ARG A 8 9.84 -3.81 -10.63
C ARG A 8 8.93 -2.74 -10.03
N SER A 9 7.93 -2.28 -10.76
CA SER A 9 7.10 -1.15 -10.33
C SER A 9 6.14 -1.51 -9.20
N PHE A 10 5.88 -2.81 -8.99
CA PHE A 10 5.28 -3.32 -7.75
C PHE A 10 6.20 -3.16 -6.53
N GLN A 11 7.51 -3.12 -6.71
CA GLN A 11 8.47 -2.97 -5.60
C GLN A 11 8.69 -1.50 -5.22
N THR A 12 8.52 -0.58 -6.17
CA THR A 12 8.76 0.85 -5.97
C THR A 12 7.50 1.66 -5.66
N GLY A 13 6.31 1.16 -5.99
CA GLY A 13 5.05 1.90 -5.80
C GLY A 13 4.77 3.00 -6.83
N GLU A 14 5.60 3.10 -7.87
CA GLU A 14 5.53 4.17 -8.88
C GLU A 14 4.16 4.22 -9.59
N VAL A 15 3.59 3.06 -9.91
CA VAL A 15 2.22 2.95 -10.49
C VAL A 15 1.14 3.38 -9.52
N ALA A 16 1.27 3.06 -8.22
CA ALA A 16 0.34 3.49 -7.21
C ALA A 16 0.32 5.03 -7.06
N ALA A 17 1.46 5.68 -7.26
CA ALA A 17 1.59 7.13 -7.13
C ALA A 17 0.73 7.91 -8.15
N THR A 18 0.53 7.36 -9.34
CA THR A 18 -0.25 8.02 -10.40
C THR A 18 -1.76 7.96 -10.12
N ASP A 19 -2.25 6.82 -9.64
CA ASP A 19 -3.69 6.58 -9.46
C ASP A 19 -4.20 6.95 -8.04
N TYR A 20 -3.35 6.80 -7.02
CA TYR A 20 -3.74 6.95 -5.61
C TYR A 20 -2.93 8.00 -4.85
N GLY A 21 -2.00 8.68 -5.53
CA GLY A 21 -1.06 9.62 -4.91
C GLY A 21 0.15 8.92 -4.25
N PRO A 22 1.16 9.68 -3.79
CA PRO A 22 2.41 9.11 -3.31
C PRO A 22 2.19 8.10 -2.18
N VAL A 23 2.67 6.87 -2.36
CA VAL A 23 2.65 5.83 -1.32
C VAL A 23 4.00 5.77 -0.64
N ASP A 24 4.02 5.84 0.69
CA ASP A 24 5.25 5.79 1.50
C ASP A 24 5.44 4.40 2.14
N PHE A 25 6.41 3.65 1.61
CA PHE A 25 6.84 2.35 2.14
C PHE A 25 8.02 2.41 3.11
N HIS A 26 8.48 3.60 3.52
CA HIS A 26 9.64 3.72 4.38
C HIS A 26 9.47 2.96 5.70
N GLY A 27 10.40 2.05 6.01
CA GLY A 27 10.34 1.22 7.21
C GLY A 27 9.30 0.09 7.19
N VAL A 28 8.66 -0.17 6.04
CA VAL A 28 7.81 -1.36 5.84
C VAL A 28 8.66 -2.47 5.24
N PRO A 29 8.78 -3.65 5.88
CA PRO A 29 9.47 -4.78 5.28
C PRO A 29 8.78 -5.24 3.98
N PRO A 30 9.52 -5.62 2.93
CA PRO A 30 8.93 -6.01 1.63
C PRO A 30 7.93 -7.17 1.70
N ASP A 31 8.14 -8.13 2.61
CA ASP A 31 7.25 -9.27 2.86
C ASP A 31 5.94 -8.86 3.58
N ARG A 32 5.83 -7.60 4.01
CA ARG A 32 4.68 -7.04 4.71
C ARG A 32 3.87 -6.05 3.87
N LEU A 33 4.26 -5.85 2.61
CA LEU A 33 3.45 -5.08 1.68
C LEU A 33 2.11 -5.78 1.41
N PRO A 34 1.02 -5.03 1.12
CA PRO A 34 -0.22 -5.66 0.69
C PRO A 34 -0.02 -6.39 -0.65
N PRO A 35 -0.78 -7.46 -0.92
CA PRO A 35 -0.84 -8.04 -2.26
C PRO A 35 -1.35 -7.02 -3.31
N PRO A 36 -1.06 -7.24 -4.60
CA PRO A 36 -1.62 -6.43 -5.69
C PRO A 36 -3.16 -6.30 -5.60
N GLY A 37 -3.67 -5.09 -5.80
CA GLY A 37 -5.10 -4.77 -5.76
C GLY A 37 -5.67 -4.59 -4.35
N LEU A 38 -4.85 -4.75 -3.31
CA LEU A 38 -5.23 -4.54 -1.91
C LEU A 38 -4.50 -3.35 -1.30
N CYS A 39 -5.07 -2.88 -0.20
CA CYS A 39 -4.48 -1.88 0.65
C CYS A 39 -4.12 -2.45 2.01
N ARG A 40 -3.26 -1.77 2.76
CA ARG A 40 -2.95 -2.07 4.15
C ARG A 40 -2.79 -0.77 4.92
N VAL A 41 -3.38 -0.66 6.11
CA VAL A 41 -3.03 0.43 7.02
C VAL A 41 -1.75 0.07 7.77
N TRP A 42 -0.80 1.00 7.81
CA TRP A 42 0.44 0.87 8.55
C TRP A 42 0.44 1.85 9.71
N LEU A 43 0.48 1.31 10.92
CA LEU A 43 0.40 2.08 12.16
C LEU A 43 1.82 2.38 12.67
N GLU A 44 2.09 3.65 12.97
CA GLU A 44 3.39 4.05 13.52
C GLU A 44 3.60 3.45 14.92
N GLY A 45 4.83 3.00 15.20
CA GLY A 45 5.19 2.40 16.49
C GLY A 45 4.62 0.99 16.73
N VAL A 46 3.83 0.44 15.81
CA VAL A 46 3.32 -0.94 15.90
C VAL A 46 4.30 -1.90 15.22
N PRO A 47 4.78 -2.95 15.92
CA PRO A 47 5.68 -3.94 15.32
C PRO A 47 5.08 -4.63 14.08
N PRO A 48 5.88 -4.99 13.06
CA PRO A 48 5.39 -5.59 11.81
C PRO A 48 4.47 -6.81 11.97
N ASP A 49 4.67 -7.63 13.00
CA ASP A 49 3.86 -8.82 13.30
C ASP A 49 2.49 -8.51 13.91
N ARG A 50 2.28 -7.27 14.36
CA ARG A 50 1.02 -6.81 14.95
C ARG A 50 0.26 -5.84 14.06
N GLN A 51 0.78 -5.58 12.87
CA GLN A 51 0.15 -4.69 11.90
C GLN A 51 -1.14 -5.33 11.35
N PRO A 52 -2.22 -4.56 11.16
CA PRO A 52 -3.45 -5.07 10.56
C PRO A 52 -3.20 -5.80 9.24
N PRO A 53 -3.97 -6.85 8.91
CA PRO A 53 -3.80 -7.56 7.65
C PRO A 53 -4.15 -6.68 6.45
N PRO A 54 -3.69 -7.02 5.24
CA PRO A 54 -4.19 -6.42 4.01
C PRO A 54 -5.71 -6.53 3.89
N MET A 55 -6.35 -5.50 3.34
CA MET A 55 -7.80 -5.37 3.22
C MET A 55 -8.18 -4.53 1.99
N LYS A 56 -9.48 -4.39 1.73
CA LYS A 56 -9.97 -3.50 0.66
C LYS A 56 -9.60 -2.04 0.98
N CYS A 57 -9.26 -1.26 -0.04
CA CYS A 57 -8.82 0.13 0.15
C CYS A 57 -9.81 1.01 0.92
N ARG A 58 -11.11 0.85 0.67
CA ARG A 58 -12.15 1.52 1.45
C ARG A 58 -12.01 1.25 2.96
N ASP A 59 -11.79 -0.02 3.31
CA ASP A 59 -11.72 -0.46 4.70
C ASP A 59 -10.38 -0.02 5.34
N ALA A 60 -9.29 0.00 4.56
CA ALA A 60 -7.99 0.53 4.99
C ALA A 60 -8.07 2.04 5.30
N HIS A 61 -8.70 2.83 4.43
CA HIS A 61 -8.95 4.26 4.72
C HIS A 61 -9.86 4.46 5.92
N ALA A 62 -10.88 3.60 6.11
CA ALA A 62 -11.72 3.65 7.30
C ALA A 62 -10.94 3.28 8.58
N ALA A 63 -9.99 2.35 8.51
CA ALA A 63 -9.09 2.02 9.61
C ALA A 63 -8.12 3.17 9.90
N GLN A 64 -7.51 3.76 8.86
CA GLN A 64 -6.63 4.92 8.99
C GLN A 64 -7.33 6.10 9.70
N ARG A 65 -8.57 6.41 9.33
CA ARG A 65 -9.35 7.47 9.98
C ARG A 65 -9.63 7.21 11.46
N ARG A 66 -9.66 5.94 11.88
CA ARG A 66 -9.95 5.54 13.28
C ARG A 66 -8.68 5.43 14.13
N SER A 67 -7.60 4.94 13.54
CA SER A 67 -6.38 4.54 14.27
C SER A 67 -5.15 5.36 13.90
N GLY A 68 -5.25 6.24 12.91
CA GLY A 68 -4.13 6.99 12.35
C GLY A 68 -3.27 6.15 11.41
N GLY A 69 -2.01 6.58 11.25
CA GLY A 69 -1.05 5.95 10.36
C GLY A 69 -1.26 6.29 8.89
N ARG A 70 -0.71 5.45 8.02
CA ARG A 70 -0.71 5.64 6.56
C ARG A 70 -1.28 4.45 5.81
N VAL A 71 -1.86 4.70 4.65
CA VAL A 71 -2.38 3.64 3.78
C VAL A 71 -1.33 3.28 2.75
N LEU A 72 -0.95 2.01 2.77
CA LEU A 72 -0.15 1.37 1.75
C LEU A 72 -1.11 0.86 0.67
N PHE A 73 -0.85 1.20 -0.58
CA PHE A 73 -1.56 0.66 -1.72
C PHE A 73 -0.59 -0.03 -2.66
N MET A 74 -0.96 -1.24 -3.09
CA MET A 74 -0.23 -1.98 -4.11
C MET A 74 -1.16 -2.14 -5.32
N PRO A 75 -0.80 -1.58 -6.48
CA PRO A 75 -1.65 -1.61 -7.65
C PRO A 75 -1.84 -3.06 -8.10
N ALA A 76 -3.08 -3.41 -8.46
CA ALA A 76 -3.31 -4.63 -9.23
C ALA A 76 -2.53 -4.49 -10.55
N SER A 77 -1.91 -5.56 -11.02
CA SER A 77 -1.16 -5.53 -12.28
C SER A 77 -2.01 -4.95 -13.42
N ASP A 78 -1.36 -4.16 -14.28
CA ASP A 78 -1.92 -3.59 -15.51
C ASP A 78 -2.68 -4.65 -16.32
N LEU A 79 -3.97 -4.42 -16.55
CA LEU A 79 -4.63 -4.82 -17.80
C LEU A 79 -4.61 -3.62 -18.75
#